data_AF-A0A1A8U9X6-F1
#
_entry.id   AF-A0A1A8U9X6-F1
#
_cell.length_a   1.000
_cell.length_b   1.000
_cell.length_c   1.000
_cell.angle_alpha   90.00
_cell.angle_beta   90.00
_cell.angle_gamma   90.00
#
_symmetry.space_group_name_H-M   'P 1'
#
loop_
_entity.id
_entity.type
_entity.pdbx_description
1 polymer ?
#
loop_
_entity_poly.entity_id
_entity_poly.type
_entity_poly.pdbx_seq_one_letter_code
_entity_poly.pdbx_strand_id
1 'polypeptide(L)' 'QIQEFKEAFTIMDQNRDGFIDKNDLRDTFAALGRLNVKQEEIDDMLKEAPGPINFTVFLTMFGEKLKGADPE' A
#
# COMPACT_ATOMS: atom_id res chain seq x y z
N GLN A 1 -1.83 15.72 6.32
CA GLN A 1 -1.09 14.45 6.42
C GLN A 1 -2.00 13.26 6.71
N ILE A 2 -2.61 13.11 7.90
CA ILE A 2 -3.48 11.93 8.17
C ILE A 2 -4.63 11.81 7.17
N GLN A 3 -5.23 12.93 6.79
CA GLN A 3 -6.33 12.95 5.81
C GLN A 3 -5.87 12.49 4.42
N GLU A 4 -4.70 12.95 3.96
CA GLU A 4 -4.09 12.54 2.69
C GLU A 4 -3.75 11.04 2.68
N PHE A 5 -3.21 10.50 3.78
CA PHE A 5 -2.96 9.07 3.92
C PHE A 5 -4.26 8.27 3.94
N LYS A 6 -5.32 8.82 4.53
CA LYS A 6 -6.63 8.18 4.55
C LYS A 6 -7.27 8.16 3.16
N GLU A 7 -7.13 9.23 2.39
CA GLU A 7 -7.56 9.28 1.00
C GLU A 7 -6.75 8.30 0.14
N ALA A 8 -5.43 8.28 0.28
CA ALA A 8 -4.57 7.30 -0.41
C ALA A 8 -4.94 5.86 -0.06
N PHE A 9 -5.16 5.57 1.23
CA PHE A 9 -5.60 4.25 1.69
C PHE A 9 -6.95 3.88 1.08
N THR A 10 -7.91 4.83 1.03
CA THR A 10 -9.24 4.59 0.44
C THR A 10 -9.17 4.38 -1.08
N ILE A 11 -8.19 4.96 -1.76
CA ILE A 11 -7.94 4.72 -3.19
C ILE A 11 -7.34 3.33 -3.39
N MET A 12 -6.51 2.86 -2.45
CA MET A 12 -5.92 1.53 -2.54
C MET A 12 -6.90 0.42 -2.16
N ASP A 13 -7.60 0.56 -1.05
CA ASP A 13 -8.64 -0.34 -0.52
C ASP A 13 -9.93 -0.24 -1.38
N GLN A 14 -9.91 -0.92 -2.54
CA GLN A 14 -11.00 -0.91 -3.51
C GLN A 14 -12.23 -1.61 -2.97
N ASN A 15 -12.02 -2.70 -2.23
CA ASN A 15 -13.09 -3.52 -1.67
C ASN A 15 -13.71 -2.90 -0.39
N ARG A 16 -13.02 -1.93 0.23
CA ARG A 16 -13.41 -1.20 1.45
C ARG A 16 -13.58 -2.08 2.69
N ASP A 17 -12.79 -3.12 2.80
CA ASP A 17 -12.77 -4.01 3.98
C ASP A 17 -11.86 -3.47 5.11
N GLY A 18 -11.10 -2.41 4.84
CA GLY A 18 -10.17 -1.79 5.78
C GLY A 18 -8.77 -2.42 5.78
N PHE A 19 -8.50 -3.33 4.85
CA PHE A 19 -7.23 -4.00 4.63
C PHE A 19 -6.83 -3.88 3.16
N ILE A 20 -5.53 -3.79 2.89
CA ILE A 20 -5.02 -3.84 1.52
C ILE A 20 -4.57 -5.27 1.24
N ASP A 21 -5.29 -5.94 0.34
CA ASP A 21 -4.95 -7.28 -0.13
C ASP A 21 -4.31 -7.26 -1.54
N LYS A 22 -3.94 -8.43 -2.06
CA LYS A 22 -3.27 -8.54 -3.35
C LYS A 22 -4.12 -7.96 -4.49
N ASN A 23 -5.44 -8.10 -4.39
CA ASN A 23 -6.37 -7.68 -5.42
C ASN A 23 -6.44 -6.14 -5.43
N ASP A 24 -6.57 -5.53 -4.25
CA ASP A 24 -6.50 -4.08 -4.07
C ASP A 24 -5.22 -3.49 -4.66
N LEU A 25 -4.06 -4.11 -4.38
CA LEU A 25 -2.78 -3.68 -4.98
C LEU A 25 -2.80 -3.80 -6.50
N ARG A 26 -3.32 -4.90 -7.03
CA ARG A 26 -3.40 -5.13 -8.48
C ARG A 26 -4.29 -4.09 -9.16
N ASP A 27 -5.46 -3.81 -8.59
CA ASP A 27 -6.40 -2.82 -9.10
C ASP A 27 -5.84 -1.40 -8.96
N THR A 28 -5.16 -1.10 -7.86
CA THR A 28 -4.42 0.16 -7.66
C THR A 28 -3.36 0.35 -8.75
N PHE A 29 -2.52 -0.65 -9.00
CA PHE A 29 -1.49 -0.58 -10.02
C PHE A 29 -2.09 -0.43 -11.42
N ALA A 30 -3.20 -1.12 -11.70
CA ALA A 30 -3.94 -0.95 -12.94
C ALA A 30 -4.46 0.48 -13.10
N ALA A 31 -5.02 1.08 -12.04
CA ALA A 31 -5.49 2.46 -12.04
C ALA A 31 -4.35 3.49 -12.25
N LEU A 32 -3.13 3.15 -11.82
CA LEU A 32 -1.91 3.94 -12.07
C LEU A 32 -1.28 3.70 -13.46
N GLY A 33 -1.90 2.87 -14.31
CA GLY A 33 -1.40 2.53 -15.64
C GLY A 33 -0.33 1.44 -15.66
N ARG A 34 -0.02 0.83 -14.51
CA ARG A 34 0.87 -0.34 -14.38
C ARG A 34 0.05 -1.62 -14.45
N LEU A 35 -0.31 -2.02 -15.66
CA LEU A 35 -1.14 -3.22 -15.90
C LEU A 35 -0.36 -4.55 -15.81
N ASN A 36 0.98 -4.49 -15.89
CA ASN A 36 1.86 -5.67 -15.95
C ASN A 36 2.65 -5.90 -14.66
N VAL A 37 2.07 -5.60 -13.49
CA VAL A 37 2.73 -5.96 -12.22
C VAL A 37 2.67 -7.47 -12.04
N LYS A 38 3.83 -8.09 -11.83
CA LYS A 38 3.93 -9.53 -11.60
C LYS A 38 3.34 -9.85 -10.24
N GLN A 39 2.69 -11.01 -10.14
CA GLN A 39 2.14 -11.48 -8.86
C GLN A 39 3.24 -11.61 -7.79
N GLU A 40 4.45 -11.99 -8.19
CA GLU A 40 5.61 -12.11 -7.30
C GLU A 40 5.99 -10.75 -6.66
N GLU A 41 5.95 -9.65 -7.42
CA GLU A 41 6.21 -8.31 -6.85
C GLU A 41 5.13 -7.89 -5.86
N ILE A 42 3.87 -8.20 -6.13
CA ILE A 42 2.77 -7.93 -5.19
C ILE A 42 2.94 -8.77 -3.92
N ASP A 43 3.32 -10.04 -4.07
CA ASP A 43 3.55 -10.95 -2.94
C ASP A 43 4.72 -10.50 -2.08
N ASP A 44 5.81 -10.02 -2.70
CA ASP A 44 6.96 -9.46 -1.99
C ASP A 44 6.59 -8.16 -1.26
N MET A 45 5.80 -7.28 -1.87
CA MET A 45 5.28 -6.08 -1.20
C MET A 45 4.40 -6.41 0.01
N LEU A 46 3.57 -7.46 -0.10
CA LEU A 46 2.74 -7.93 1.02
C LEU A 46 3.59 -8.58 2.12
N LYS A 47 4.70 -9.24 1.77
CA LYS A 47 5.66 -9.83 2.72
C LYS A 47 6.50 -8.79 3.46
N GLU A 48 6.73 -7.61 2.88
CA GLU A 48 7.37 -6.51 3.61
C GLU A 48 6.52 -6.08 4.82
N ALA A 49 5.20 -6.31 4.78
CA ALA A 49 4.33 -6.06 5.91
C ALA A 49 4.51 -7.12 7.00
N PRO A 50 4.56 -6.73 8.29
CA PRO A 50 4.59 -7.68 9.41
C PRO A 50 3.28 -8.47 9.60
N GLY A 51 2.26 -8.20 8.79
CA GLY A 51 0.93 -8.81 8.86
C GLY A 51 -0.05 -8.12 7.89
N PRO A 52 -1.37 -8.36 8.05
CA PRO A 52 -2.40 -7.72 7.22
C PRO A 52 -2.25 -6.19 7.21
N ILE A 53 -2.20 -5.60 6.02
CA ILE A 53 -1.96 -4.16 5.84
C ILE A 53 -3.28 -3.42 6.11
N ASN A 54 -3.55 -3.13 7.37
CA ASN A 54 -4.60 -2.19 7.74
C ASN A 54 -4.09 -0.75 7.72
N PHE A 55 -4.97 0.22 7.95
CA PHE A 55 -4.61 1.64 7.94
C PHE A 55 -3.45 1.98 8.90
N THR A 56 -3.36 1.31 10.05
CA THR A 56 -2.28 1.53 11.03
C THR A 56 -0.94 1.03 10.49
N VAL A 57 -0.89 -0.19 9.96
CA VAL A 57 0.32 -0.77 9.37
C VAL A 57 0.77 0.02 8.14
N PHE A 58 -0.19 0.47 7.32
CA PHE A 58 0.08 1.36 6.18
C PHE A 58 0.79 2.64 6.62
N LEU A 59 0.29 3.32 7.66
CA LEU A 59 0.93 4.52 8.20
C LEU A 59 2.33 4.24 8.76
N THR A 60 2.52 3.11 9.44
CA THR A 60 3.84 2.70 9.95
C THR A 60 4.82 2.49 8.79
N MET A 61 4.44 1.72 7.77
CA MET A 61 5.30 1.46 6.62
C MET A 61 5.62 2.71 5.79
N PHE A 62 4.62 3.59 5.58
CA PHE A 62 4.86 4.88 4.92
C PHE A 62 5.73 5.80 5.78
N GLY A 63 5.52 5.82 7.09
CA GLY A 63 6.34 6.56 8.03
C GLY A 63 7.79 6.09 8.01
N GLU A 64 8.04 4.79 8.00
CA GLU A 64 9.39 4.21 7.92
C GLU A 64 10.06 4.49 6.56
N LYS A 65 9.35 4.34 5.44
CA LYS A 65 9.88 4.68 4.11
C LYS A 65 10.17 6.18 3.96
N LEU A 66 9.33 7.06 4.51
CA LEU A 66 9.58 8.50 4.49
C LEU A 66 10.78 8.88 5.37
N LYS A 67 10.92 8.27 6.55
CA LYS A 67 12.02 8.54 7.48
C LYS A 67 13.37 7.98 6.99
N GLY A 68 13.34 6.92 6.18
CA GLY A 68 14.53 6.38 5.50
C GLY A 68 14.92 7.13 4.22
N ALA A 69 14.11 8.09 3.77
CA ALA A 69 14.36 8.92 2.60
C ALA A 69 14.84 10.34 2.94
N ASP A 70 15.06 10.66 4.23
CA ASP A 70 15.81 11.85 4.63
C ASP A 70 17.30 11.61 4.29
N PRO A 71 17.87 12.36 3.33
CA PRO A 71 19.32 12.34 3.12
C PRO A 71 19.96 13.03 4.33
N GLU A 72 20.89 12.35 5.01
CA GLU A 72 21.98 13.06 5.68
C GLU A 72 22.79 13.88 4.65
#